data_AF-W1J627-F1
#
_entry.id   AF-W1J627-F1
#
_cell.length_a   1.000
_cell.length_b   1.000
_cell.length_c   1.000
_cell.angle_alpha   90.00
_cell.angle_beta   90.00
_cell.angle_gamma   90.00
#
_symmetry.space_group_name_H-M   'P 1'
#
loop_
_entity.id
_entity.type
_entity.pdbx_description
1 polymer ?
#
loop_
_entity_poly.entity_id
_entity_poly.type
_entity_poly.pdbx_seq_one_letter_code
_entity_poly.pdbx_strand_id
1 'polypeptide(L)'
;MKLINNGAIKFDYQFPIYNFFFPNQTHNSFSGSEDSISRILGNANSRVSSRALYFHIPFCESICTFCPFTKGLYKNHEVIDRYVEALINEVEYKSRFIDYKKIPIRAIFFGGGTPSLLSSKNIIDIGEVIKKHFDLSSLQEFSFELSINSVTQERIEALKEIGVTHTRFGLQTMDPTWRKLFNLTASVDIIEQSSHLLVSNFDYVLCDIIYGMHGQDEDVIISDLDKAIKLGLSNIDIYPINNVVTSSKLHKSVRDYTDNITSATRKFSMKLLIDLHMRNKGFMPHNGHGYVKANVTDQIVTDDYSFVYHEHVYGYADHDFLGFGINAISSLRGCVITNTTGREKYIDSMNKNIYLCKISQHDELLDEMKPLILRLPYHGHVDKSQVKMHLVPERLHDRLNELVEAGLITDDKHSFRLTKLGWYWYSNIMFYLMPETEQTILKKIVHEELKTPGRFLSKKEIIYTSDSQA
;
A
#
# COMPACT_ATOMS: atom_id res chain seq x y z
N MET A 1 -2.86 21.96 8.49
CA MET A 1 -1.56 21.65 7.89
C MET A 1 -1.17 22.79 7.00
N LYS A 2 -0.10 23.47 7.38
CA LYS A 2 0.52 24.57 6.64
C LYS A 2 1.97 24.23 6.43
N LEU A 3 2.50 24.62 5.28
CA LEU A 3 3.93 24.67 5.06
C LEU A 3 4.50 25.77 5.97
N ILE A 4 5.55 25.45 6.70
CA ILE A 4 6.28 26.37 7.58
C ILE A 4 7.75 26.33 7.23
N ASN A 5 8.47 27.43 7.44
CA ASN A 5 9.90 27.49 7.13
C ASN A 5 10.74 27.52 8.42
N ASN A 6 10.76 26.41 9.15
CA ASN A 6 11.47 26.29 10.43
C ASN A 6 12.55 25.19 10.40
N GLY A 7 13.66 25.47 9.73
CA GLY A 7 14.78 24.53 9.62
C GLY A 7 14.36 23.23 8.92
N ALA A 8 14.61 22.08 9.57
CA ALA A 8 14.22 20.77 9.05
C ALA A 8 12.71 20.47 9.20
N ILE A 9 12.00 21.20 10.07
CA ILE A 9 10.56 21.07 10.25
C ILE A 9 9.83 21.96 9.25
N LYS A 10 9.16 21.31 8.30
CA LYS A 10 8.55 21.99 7.14
C LYS A 10 7.03 22.02 7.16
N PHE A 11 6.39 21.26 8.04
CA PHE A 11 4.94 21.34 8.25
C PHE A 11 4.62 21.48 9.74
N ASP A 12 3.56 22.21 10.06
CA ASP A 12 3.04 22.36 11.43
C ASP A 12 2.30 21.10 11.94
N TYR A 13 1.98 20.19 11.03
CA TYR A 13 1.08 19.07 11.28
C TYR A 13 1.44 17.84 10.44
N GLN A 14 1.44 16.66 11.08
CA GLN A 14 1.51 15.35 10.44
C GLN A 14 0.09 14.85 10.18
N PHE A 15 -0.27 14.65 8.91
CA PHE A 15 -1.50 13.93 8.61
C PHE A 15 -1.39 12.48 9.10
N PRO A 16 -2.33 11.98 9.92
CA PRO A 16 -2.14 10.74 10.67
C PRO A 16 -2.35 9.46 9.84
N ILE A 17 -2.44 9.58 8.51
CA ILE A 17 -2.49 8.48 7.56
C ILE A 17 -1.36 8.70 6.55
N TYR A 18 -0.54 7.66 6.34
CA TYR A 18 0.67 7.74 5.51
C TYR A 18 0.49 7.20 4.09
N ASN A 19 -0.52 6.34 3.89
CA ASN A 19 -0.89 5.77 2.60
C ASN A 19 -2.40 5.91 2.41
N PHE A 20 -2.81 6.44 1.27
CA PHE A 20 -4.21 6.66 0.92
C PHE A 20 -4.39 6.65 -0.59
N PHE A 21 -5.60 6.34 -1.03
CA PHE A 21 -5.96 6.43 -2.44
C PHE A 21 -6.34 7.86 -2.81
N PHE A 22 -5.99 8.24 -4.02
CA PHE A 22 -6.46 9.45 -4.66
C PHE A 22 -6.72 9.14 -6.14
N PRO A 23 -7.89 9.52 -6.69
CA PRO A 23 -9.00 10.22 -6.02
C PRO A 23 -9.77 9.36 -5.00
N ASN A 24 -10.48 9.98 -4.05
CA ASN A 24 -11.21 9.23 -3.02
C ASN A 24 -12.51 8.57 -3.55
N GLN A 25 -12.90 7.46 -2.91
CA GLN A 25 -14.03 6.58 -3.28
C GLN A 25 -15.42 7.08 -2.85
N THR A 26 -15.59 8.40 -2.69
CA THR A 26 -16.81 8.98 -2.10
C THR A 26 -17.58 9.90 -3.05
N HIS A 27 -17.03 10.24 -4.20
CA HIS A 27 -17.70 11.12 -5.17
C HIS A 27 -18.78 10.38 -5.94
N ASN A 28 -19.96 11.01 -6.03
CA ASN A 28 -21.10 10.54 -6.83
C ASN A 28 -21.30 9.02 -6.77
N SER A 29 -21.28 8.45 -5.57
CA SER A 29 -21.23 7.00 -5.44
C SER A 29 -22.60 6.33 -5.51
N PHE A 30 -22.69 5.20 -6.22
CA PHE A 30 -23.92 4.41 -6.38
C PHE A 30 -23.61 2.90 -6.45
N SER A 31 -24.62 2.06 -6.30
CA SER A 31 -24.51 0.61 -6.50
C SER A 31 -24.44 0.28 -7.99
N GLY A 32 -23.48 -0.56 -8.41
CA GLY A 32 -23.33 -0.93 -9.81
C GLY A 32 -24.51 -1.78 -10.32
N SER A 33 -25.12 -1.35 -11.43
CA SER A 33 -25.98 -2.18 -12.28
C SER A 33 -25.17 -2.78 -13.43
N GLU A 34 -25.66 -3.87 -14.03
CA GLU A 34 -24.99 -4.51 -15.18
C GLU A 34 -24.73 -3.51 -16.33
N ASP A 35 -25.69 -2.63 -16.64
CA ASP A 35 -25.51 -1.57 -17.64
C ASP A 35 -24.38 -0.60 -17.27
N SER A 36 -24.32 -0.16 -16.01
CA SER A 36 -23.27 0.75 -15.55
C SER A 36 -21.90 0.09 -15.59
N ILE A 37 -21.81 -1.18 -15.19
CA ILE A 37 -20.59 -1.98 -15.19
C ILE A 37 -20.12 -2.20 -16.64
N SER A 38 -21.02 -2.62 -17.53
CA SER A 38 -20.76 -2.81 -18.95
C SER A 38 -20.23 -1.54 -19.60
N ARG A 39 -20.86 -0.39 -19.34
CA ARG A 39 -20.41 0.90 -19.86
C ARG A 39 -19.02 1.30 -19.34
N ILE A 40 -18.74 1.09 -18.06
CA ILE A 40 -17.46 1.49 -17.45
C ILE A 40 -16.34 0.55 -17.91
N LEU A 41 -16.53 -0.76 -17.77
CA LEU A 41 -15.52 -1.76 -18.15
C LEU A 41 -15.31 -1.82 -19.67
N GLY A 42 -16.35 -1.64 -20.47
CA GLY A 42 -16.24 -1.56 -21.93
C GLY A 42 -15.39 -0.39 -22.43
N ASN A 43 -15.31 0.68 -21.63
CA ASN A 43 -14.44 1.83 -21.92
C ASN A 43 -13.11 1.81 -21.13
N ALA A 44 -12.90 0.86 -20.23
CA ALA A 44 -11.73 0.84 -19.34
C ALA A 44 -10.41 0.66 -20.10
N ASN A 45 -10.42 0.06 -21.29
CA ASN A 45 -9.23 -0.05 -22.13
C ASN A 45 -8.92 1.24 -22.92
N SER A 46 -9.80 2.23 -22.88
CA SER A 46 -9.57 3.50 -23.56
C SER A 46 -8.61 4.37 -22.74
N ARG A 47 -7.59 4.95 -23.39
CA ARG A 47 -6.67 5.92 -22.77
C ARG A 47 -5.86 5.37 -21.58
N VAL A 48 -5.66 4.05 -21.55
CA VAL A 48 -4.78 3.34 -20.62
C VAL A 48 -3.56 2.85 -21.38
N SER A 49 -2.37 3.09 -20.85
CA SER A 49 -1.10 2.62 -21.43
C SER A 49 -0.49 1.47 -20.63
N SER A 50 -0.88 1.33 -19.36
CA SER A 50 -0.32 0.34 -18.44
C SER A 50 -1.36 -0.11 -17.41
N ARG A 51 -1.40 -1.43 -17.16
CA ARG A 51 -2.35 -2.03 -16.22
C ARG A 51 -1.68 -3.00 -15.25
N ALA A 52 -2.15 -2.96 -14.01
CA ALA A 52 -1.86 -3.97 -13.00
C ALA A 52 -3.13 -4.73 -12.56
N LEU A 53 -2.94 -5.89 -11.92
CA LEU A 53 -4.00 -6.69 -11.30
C LEU A 53 -3.79 -6.78 -9.80
N TYR A 54 -4.89 -6.71 -9.05
CA TYR A 54 -4.94 -6.92 -7.61
C TYR A 54 -5.91 -8.04 -7.25
N PHE A 55 -5.46 -9.03 -6.49
CA PHE A 55 -6.27 -10.11 -5.98
C PHE A 55 -6.30 -10.06 -4.45
N HIS A 56 -7.48 -9.84 -3.89
CA HIS A 56 -7.67 -9.76 -2.46
C HIS A 56 -8.02 -11.13 -1.87
N ILE A 57 -7.21 -11.66 -0.95
CA ILE A 57 -7.46 -12.94 -0.27
C ILE A 57 -7.73 -12.68 1.22
N PRO A 58 -8.99 -12.74 1.71
CA PRO A 58 -9.42 -12.15 2.98
C PRO A 58 -9.30 -13.10 4.19
N PHE A 59 -8.38 -14.06 4.16
CA PHE A 59 -8.26 -15.08 5.21
C PHE A 59 -7.03 -14.85 6.07
N CYS A 60 -7.16 -15.01 7.38
CA CYS A 60 -6.03 -14.97 8.32
C CYS A 60 -6.12 -16.12 9.33
N GLU A 61 -4.98 -16.68 9.74
CA GLU A 61 -4.90 -17.65 10.85
C GLU A 61 -5.15 -16.96 12.20
N SER A 62 -4.59 -15.75 12.34
CA SER A 62 -4.75 -14.88 13.51
C SER A 62 -4.97 -13.45 13.05
N ILE A 63 -5.71 -12.66 13.83
CA ILE A 63 -5.96 -11.25 13.51
C ILE A 63 -4.90 -10.38 14.19
N CYS A 64 -4.03 -9.79 13.37
CA CYS A 64 -3.09 -8.77 13.82
C CYS A 64 -3.83 -7.51 14.26
N THR A 65 -3.49 -6.99 15.45
CA THR A 65 -4.26 -5.89 16.08
C THR A 65 -3.99 -4.51 15.47
N PHE A 66 -2.93 -4.37 14.67
CA PHE A 66 -2.60 -3.16 13.91
C PHE A 66 -3.19 -3.14 12.50
N CYS A 67 -3.55 -4.30 11.93
CA CYS A 67 -3.84 -4.44 10.51
C CYS A 67 -5.21 -3.83 10.16
N PRO A 68 -5.31 -2.93 9.17
CA PRO A 68 -6.57 -2.29 8.78
C PRO A 68 -7.32 -3.03 7.66
N PHE A 69 -6.70 -4.02 7.00
CA PHE A 69 -7.28 -4.64 5.81
C PHE A 69 -8.56 -5.44 6.11
N THR A 70 -9.40 -5.57 5.08
CA THR A 70 -10.56 -6.48 5.11
C THR A 70 -10.07 -7.90 5.21
N LYS A 71 -10.45 -8.58 6.29
CA LYS A 71 -9.99 -9.93 6.59
C LYS A 71 -10.94 -10.61 7.56
N GLY A 72 -10.89 -11.92 7.59
CA GLY A 72 -11.61 -12.74 8.56
C GLY A 72 -10.77 -13.94 8.94
N LEU A 73 -11.05 -14.47 10.13
CA LEU A 73 -10.45 -15.73 10.54
C LEU A 73 -10.80 -16.82 9.53
N TYR A 74 -9.77 -17.57 9.16
CA TYR A 74 -9.91 -18.85 8.49
C TYR A 74 -10.75 -19.79 9.37
N LYS A 75 -11.67 -20.52 8.76
CA LYS A 75 -12.54 -21.49 9.45
C LYS A 75 -12.21 -22.92 9.03
N ASN A 76 -12.25 -23.19 7.74
CA ASN A 76 -11.95 -24.48 7.12
C ASN A 76 -11.62 -24.28 5.63
N HIS A 77 -11.06 -25.31 5.00
CA HIS A 77 -10.64 -25.27 3.60
C HIS A 77 -11.82 -25.08 2.63
N GLU A 78 -12.98 -25.66 2.93
CA GLU A 78 -14.18 -25.53 2.10
C GLU A 78 -14.60 -24.07 1.87
N VAL A 79 -14.48 -23.21 2.88
CA VAL A 79 -14.77 -21.76 2.74
C VAL A 79 -13.73 -21.07 1.83
N ILE A 80 -12.48 -21.50 1.85
CA ILE A 80 -11.46 -20.99 0.92
C ILE A 80 -11.79 -21.45 -0.50
N ASP A 81 -12.11 -22.72 -0.70
CA ASP A 81 -12.36 -23.27 -2.04
C ASP A 81 -13.57 -22.59 -2.68
N ARG A 82 -14.67 -22.40 -1.93
CA ARG A 82 -15.83 -21.62 -2.37
C ARG A 82 -15.49 -20.17 -2.70
N TYR A 83 -14.55 -19.57 -1.98
CA TYR A 83 -14.07 -18.22 -2.26
C TYR A 83 -13.24 -18.14 -3.53
N VAL A 84 -12.37 -19.13 -3.76
CA VAL A 84 -11.55 -19.24 -4.97
C VAL A 84 -12.43 -19.41 -6.20
N GLU A 85 -13.45 -20.27 -6.12
CA GLU A 85 -14.46 -20.42 -7.19
C GLU A 85 -15.17 -19.09 -7.47
N ALA A 86 -15.62 -18.38 -6.43
CA ALA A 86 -16.24 -17.07 -6.58
C ALA A 86 -15.30 -16.02 -7.21
N LEU A 87 -14.02 -16.05 -6.86
CA LEU A 87 -12.99 -15.17 -7.42
C LEU A 87 -12.71 -15.47 -8.90
N ILE A 88 -12.67 -16.75 -9.28
CA ILE A 88 -12.56 -17.18 -10.68
C ILE A 88 -13.79 -16.73 -11.47
N ASN A 89 -15.00 -16.94 -10.91
CA ASN A 89 -16.25 -16.47 -11.51
C ASN A 89 -16.26 -14.96 -11.71
N GLU A 90 -15.65 -14.17 -10.81
CA GLU A 90 -15.52 -12.72 -11.00
C GLU A 90 -14.63 -12.36 -12.20
N VAL A 91 -13.49 -13.03 -12.35
CA VAL A 91 -12.59 -12.82 -13.49
C VAL A 91 -13.33 -13.08 -14.79
N GLU A 92 -14.02 -14.21 -14.87
CA GLU A 92 -14.82 -14.61 -16.04
C GLU A 92 -15.99 -13.65 -16.28
N TYR A 93 -16.72 -13.24 -15.25
CA TYR A 93 -17.85 -12.32 -15.34
C TYR A 93 -17.43 -10.98 -15.94
N LYS A 94 -16.35 -10.39 -15.43
CA LYS A 94 -15.83 -9.10 -15.92
C LYS A 94 -15.29 -9.21 -17.35
N SER A 95 -14.73 -10.36 -17.75
CA SER A 95 -14.23 -10.60 -19.12
C SER A 95 -15.30 -10.45 -20.22
N ARG A 96 -16.59 -10.52 -19.85
CA ARG A 96 -17.72 -10.27 -20.77
C ARG A 96 -17.83 -8.81 -21.20
N PHE A 97 -17.26 -7.88 -20.41
CA PHE A 97 -17.38 -6.44 -20.62
C PHE A 97 -16.06 -5.77 -20.98
N ILE A 98 -14.94 -6.36 -20.59
CA ILE A 98 -13.61 -5.82 -20.88
C ILE A 98 -12.76 -6.90 -21.55
N ASP A 99 -12.14 -6.53 -22.68
CA ASP A 99 -11.14 -7.36 -23.32
C ASP A 99 -9.81 -7.23 -22.56
N TYR A 100 -9.53 -8.20 -21.71
CA TYR A 100 -8.31 -8.22 -20.89
C TYR A 100 -7.01 -8.34 -21.68
N LYS A 101 -7.04 -8.82 -22.93
CA LYS A 101 -5.84 -8.99 -23.74
C LYS A 101 -5.44 -7.73 -24.50
N LYS A 102 -6.30 -6.71 -24.49
CA LYS A 102 -6.04 -5.45 -25.20
C LYS A 102 -4.93 -4.62 -24.55
N ILE A 103 -4.77 -4.71 -23.23
CA ILE A 103 -3.73 -4.02 -22.47
C ILE A 103 -2.87 -5.07 -21.77
N PRO A 104 -1.59 -5.24 -22.15
CA PRO A 104 -0.68 -6.14 -21.46
C PRO A 104 -0.53 -5.78 -19.98
N ILE A 105 -0.52 -6.80 -19.12
CA ILE A 105 -0.38 -6.64 -17.67
C ILE A 105 1.08 -6.45 -17.31
N ARG A 106 1.40 -5.40 -16.54
CA ARG A 106 2.76 -5.14 -16.04
C ARG A 106 3.03 -5.70 -14.65
N ALA A 107 2.02 -5.73 -13.80
CA ALA A 107 2.15 -6.19 -12.43
C ALA A 107 0.92 -6.98 -11.96
N ILE A 108 1.14 -8.00 -11.14
CA ILE A 108 0.10 -8.74 -10.44
C ILE A 108 0.44 -8.72 -8.96
N PHE A 109 -0.53 -8.40 -8.11
CA PHE A 109 -0.36 -8.39 -6.66
C PHE A 109 -1.46 -9.16 -5.95
N PHE A 110 -1.05 -10.17 -5.17
CA PHE A 110 -1.93 -10.88 -4.24
C PHE A 110 -1.68 -10.38 -2.83
N GLY A 111 -2.73 -9.87 -2.18
CA GLY A 111 -2.64 -9.41 -0.80
C GLY A 111 -3.96 -9.47 -0.04
N GLY A 112 -4.03 -8.76 1.09
CA GLY A 112 -5.27 -8.57 1.85
C GLY A 112 -5.18 -9.13 3.26
N GLY A 113 -5.66 -10.36 3.47
CA GLY A 113 -5.44 -11.12 4.70
C GLY A 113 -4.11 -11.86 4.61
N THR A 114 -4.16 -13.07 4.08
CA THR A 114 -3.01 -13.96 3.95
C THR A 114 -3.21 -14.87 2.73
N PRO A 115 -2.77 -14.44 1.54
CA PRO A 115 -2.89 -15.22 0.31
C PRO A 115 -2.26 -16.62 0.41
N SER A 116 -1.20 -16.81 1.19
CA SER A 116 -0.55 -18.12 1.35
C SER A 116 -1.38 -19.17 2.12
N LEU A 117 -2.55 -18.81 2.66
CA LEU A 117 -3.51 -19.80 3.19
C LEU A 117 -4.26 -20.55 2.10
N LEU A 118 -4.18 -20.10 0.85
CA LEU A 118 -4.58 -20.90 -0.29
C LEU A 118 -3.79 -22.22 -0.31
N SER A 119 -4.47 -23.31 -0.66
CA SER A 119 -3.80 -24.57 -0.97
C SER A 119 -2.99 -24.41 -2.26
N SER A 120 -1.98 -25.26 -2.46
CA SER A 120 -1.20 -25.31 -3.71
C SER A 120 -2.10 -25.44 -4.94
N LYS A 121 -3.15 -26.28 -4.83
CA LYS A 121 -4.19 -26.41 -5.86
C LYS A 121 -4.89 -25.08 -6.15
N ASN A 122 -5.37 -24.37 -5.12
CA ASN A 122 -6.07 -23.10 -5.31
C ASN A 122 -5.16 -22.02 -5.92
N ILE A 123 -3.87 -22.01 -5.57
CA ILE A 123 -2.87 -21.11 -6.16
C ILE A 123 -2.78 -21.40 -7.67
N ILE A 124 -2.63 -22.67 -8.06
CA ILE A 124 -2.55 -23.11 -9.46
C ILE A 124 -3.83 -22.77 -10.23
N ASP A 125 -5.01 -23.10 -9.68
CA ASP A 125 -6.30 -22.83 -10.31
C ASP A 125 -6.48 -21.33 -10.67
N ILE A 126 -6.12 -20.42 -9.75
CA ILE A 126 -6.19 -18.98 -10.02
C ILE A 126 -5.15 -18.59 -11.08
N GLY A 127 -3.93 -19.13 -11.00
CA GLY A 127 -2.88 -18.87 -11.98
C GLY A 127 -3.26 -19.28 -13.40
N GLU A 128 -3.92 -20.42 -13.58
CA GLU A 128 -4.43 -20.89 -14.87
C GLU A 128 -5.46 -19.92 -15.45
N VAL A 129 -6.39 -19.43 -14.63
CA VAL A 129 -7.40 -18.45 -15.04
C VAL A 129 -6.75 -17.12 -15.43
N ILE A 130 -5.73 -16.67 -14.68
CA ILE A 130 -4.97 -15.48 -15.04
C ILE A 130 -4.29 -15.65 -16.41
N LYS A 131 -3.56 -16.75 -16.61
CA LYS A 131 -2.86 -17.05 -17.89
C LYS A 131 -3.83 -17.18 -19.08
N LYS A 132 -5.03 -17.72 -18.85
CA LYS A 132 -6.08 -17.86 -19.88
C LYS A 132 -6.61 -16.51 -20.35
N HIS A 133 -6.89 -15.61 -19.41
CA HIS A 133 -7.67 -14.40 -19.66
C HIS A 133 -6.84 -13.16 -19.96
N PHE A 134 -5.68 -12.98 -19.32
CA PHE A 134 -4.87 -11.77 -19.45
C PHE A 134 -3.68 -11.95 -20.39
N ASP A 135 -3.24 -10.87 -21.04
CA ASP A 135 -1.95 -10.86 -21.73
C ASP A 135 -0.82 -10.56 -20.73
N LEU A 136 0.04 -11.56 -20.51
CA LEU A 136 1.18 -11.47 -19.58
C LEU A 136 2.52 -11.24 -20.30
N SER A 137 2.50 -10.93 -21.61
CA SER A 137 3.70 -10.73 -22.43
C SER A 137 4.62 -9.60 -21.92
N SER A 138 4.07 -8.65 -21.17
CA SER A 138 4.77 -7.51 -20.59
C SER A 138 4.85 -7.56 -19.05
N LEU A 139 4.58 -8.72 -18.44
CA LEU A 139 4.60 -8.89 -17.00
C LEU A 139 6.03 -8.71 -16.48
N GLN A 140 6.21 -7.74 -15.58
CA GLN A 140 7.50 -7.45 -14.94
C GLN A 140 7.53 -7.97 -13.51
N GLU A 141 6.37 -7.96 -12.85
CA GLU A 141 6.28 -8.29 -11.44
C GLU A 141 5.05 -9.12 -11.12
N PHE A 142 5.25 -10.24 -10.45
CA PHE A 142 4.17 -11.00 -9.84
C PHE A 142 4.48 -11.17 -8.35
N SER A 143 3.80 -10.36 -7.54
CA SER A 143 3.95 -10.25 -6.10
C SER A 143 2.89 -11.05 -5.35
N PHE A 144 3.31 -11.76 -4.31
CA PHE A 144 2.43 -12.58 -3.48
C PHE A 144 2.75 -12.40 -1.98
N GLU A 145 1.75 -11.99 -1.18
CA GLU A 145 1.86 -11.90 0.27
C GLU A 145 1.74 -13.27 0.96
N LEU A 146 2.58 -13.52 1.96
CA LEU A 146 2.60 -14.74 2.74
C LEU A 146 2.55 -14.48 4.26
N SER A 147 1.91 -15.39 4.99
CA SER A 147 2.20 -15.61 6.40
C SER A 147 3.46 -16.45 6.52
N ILE A 148 4.41 -15.97 7.31
CA ILE A 148 5.68 -16.67 7.55
C ILE A 148 5.48 -18.06 8.18
N ASN A 149 4.34 -18.30 8.86
CA ASN A 149 3.98 -19.61 9.42
C ASN A 149 3.54 -20.63 8.36
N SER A 150 3.09 -20.16 7.20
CA SER A 150 2.44 -21.00 6.19
C SER A 150 3.37 -21.40 5.04
N VAL A 151 4.63 -20.98 5.10
CA VAL A 151 5.62 -21.25 4.05
C VAL A 151 5.98 -22.73 4.06
N THR A 152 5.73 -23.40 2.94
CA THR A 152 6.09 -24.81 2.71
C THR A 152 6.68 -24.96 1.31
N GLN A 153 7.49 -26.01 1.10
CA GLN A 153 8.08 -26.30 -0.20
C GLN A 153 7.01 -26.46 -1.30
N GLU A 154 5.94 -27.19 -1.01
CA GLU A 154 4.82 -27.41 -1.93
C GLU A 154 4.15 -26.09 -2.39
N ARG A 155 3.97 -25.14 -1.47
CA ARG A 155 3.41 -23.82 -1.82
C ARG A 155 4.38 -23.01 -2.65
N ILE A 156 5.67 -23.07 -2.35
CA ILE A 156 6.70 -22.38 -3.14
C ILE A 156 6.71 -22.90 -4.59
N GLU A 157 6.56 -24.21 -4.78
CA GLU A 157 6.45 -24.82 -6.10
C GLU A 157 5.21 -24.31 -6.85
N ALA A 158 4.05 -24.27 -6.21
CA ALA A 158 2.84 -23.69 -6.80
C ALA A 158 2.98 -22.21 -7.16
N LEU A 159 3.63 -21.41 -6.30
CA LEU A 159 3.90 -20.00 -6.58
C LEU A 159 4.81 -19.82 -7.81
N LYS A 160 5.88 -20.63 -7.90
CA LYS A 160 6.76 -20.64 -9.08
C LYS A 160 6.03 -21.06 -10.34
N GLU A 161 5.16 -22.06 -10.26
CA GLU A 161 4.38 -22.57 -11.39
C GLU A 161 3.48 -21.50 -12.00
N ILE A 162 2.84 -20.67 -11.17
CA ILE A 162 2.00 -19.58 -11.68
C ILE A 162 2.79 -18.35 -12.12
N GLY A 163 4.10 -18.31 -11.86
CA GLY A 163 5.01 -17.26 -12.31
C GLY A 163 5.28 -16.17 -11.27
N VAL A 164 5.09 -16.43 -9.97
CA VAL A 164 5.46 -15.48 -8.90
C VAL A 164 6.96 -15.22 -8.94
N THR A 165 7.32 -13.94 -8.94
CA THR A 165 8.72 -13.48 -8.91
C THR A 165 9.08 -12.78 -7.60
N HIS A 166 8.08 -12.23 -6.90
CA HIS A 166 8.26 -11.46 -5.67
C HIS A 166 7.43 -12.06 -4.54
N THR A 167 8.08 -12.38 -3.43
CA THR A 167 7.42 -12.86 -2.22
C THR A 167 7.59 -11.84 -1.10
N ARG A 168 6.56 -11.69 -0.28
CA ARG A 168 6.60 -10.72 0.82
C ARG A 168 5.86 -11.21 2.04
N PHE A 169 6.35 -10.88 3.23
CA PHE A 169 5.71 -11.29 4.47
C PHE A 169 5.77 -10.20 5.55
N GLY A 170 4.78 -10.20 6.44
CA GLY A 170 4.75 -9.28 7.56
C GLY A 170 5.63 -9.73 8.71
N LEU A 171 6.81 -9.12 8.88
CA LEU A 171 7.67 -9.34 10.07
C LEU A 171 7.21 -8.47 11.25
N GLN A 172 6.93 -7.21 10.93
CA GLN A 172 6.46 -6.10 11.75
C GLN A 172 7.43 -5.66 12.85
N THR A 173 7.89 -6.60 13.68
CA THR A 173 8.83 -6.37 14.77
C THR A 173 9.36 -7.71 15.30
N MET A 174 10.59 -7.71 15.79
CA MET A 174 11.22 -8.81 16.53
C MET A 174 11.20 -8.58 18.04
N ASP A 175 10.68 -7.44 18.52
CA ASP A 175 10.53 -7.17 19.94
C ASP A 175 9.42 -8.02 20.57
N PRO A 176 9.70 -8.83 21.61
CA PRO A 176 8.70 -9.72 22.21
C PRO A 176 7.45 -9.00 22.73
N THR A 177 7.59 -7.77 23.21
CA THR A 177 6.47 -6.99 23.74
C THR A 177 5.54 -6.57 22.61
N TRP A 178 6.08 -5.99 21.55
CA TRP A 178 5.30 -5.59 20.38
C TRP A 178 4.72 -6.77 19.64
N ARG A 179 5.45 -7.89 19.52
CA ARG A 179 4.91 -9.14 18.95
C ARG A 179 3.65 -9.59 19.69
N LYS A 180 3.66 -9.54 21.03
CA LYS A 180 2.49 -9.86 21.85
C LYS A 180 1.35 -8.84 21.65
N LEU A 181 1.64 -7.54 21.67
CA LEU A 181 0.64 -6.48 21.48
C LEU A 181 -0.02 -6.56 20.09
N PHE A 182 0.77 -6.86 19.06
CA PHE A 182 0.34 -7.03 17.68
C PHE A 182 -0.34 -8.36 17.40
N ASN A 183 -0.30 -9.30 18.36
CA ASN A 183 -0.80 -10.67 18.21
C ASN A 183 -0.09 -11.44 17.07
N LEU A 184 1.24 -11.29 16.99
CA LEU A 184 2.09 -12.02 16.06
C LEU A 184 2.44 -13.39 16.64
N THR A 185 2.11 -14.45 15.90
CA THR A 185 2.14 -15.82 16.42
C THR A 185 3.39 -16.62 16.03
N ALA A 186 4.15 -16.18 15.03
CA ALA A 186 5.34 -16.90 14.58
C ALA A 186 6.42 -16.92 15.68
N SER A 187 7.15 -18.02 15.81
CA SER A 187 8.39 -18.04 16.59
C SER A 187 9.54 -17.42 15.79
N VAL A 188 10.64 -17.08 16.47
CA VAL A 188 11.87 -16.63 15.80
C VAL A 188 12.41 -17.72 14.88
N ASP A 189 12.42 -18.98 15.32
CA ASP A 189 12.88 -20.11 14.51
C ASP A 189 12.07 -20.27 13.21
N ILE A 190 10.74 -20.13 13.28
CA ILE A 190 9.88 -20.17 12.09
C ILE A 190 10.20 -19.01 11.16
N ILE A 191 10.42 -17.81 11.69
CA ILE A 191 10.80 -16.65 10.88
C ILE A 191 12.09 -16.92 10.11
N GLU A 192 13.13 -17.40 10.80
CA GLU A 192 14.42 -17.69 10.18
C GLU A 192 14.31 -18.80 9.13
N GLN A 193 13.71 -19.94 9.50
CA GLN A 193 13.55 -21.09 8.59
C GLN A 193 12.76 -20.73 7.33
N SER A 194 11.60 -20.11 7.48
CA SER A 194 10.74 -19.76 6.37
C SER A 194 11.36 -18.66 5.50
N SER A 195 12.06 -17.69 6.10
CA SER A 195 12.78 -16.66 5.33
C SER A 195 13.90 -17.27 4.49
N HIS A 196 14.69 -18.18 5.07
CA HIS A 196 15.72 -18.92 4.32
C HIS A 196 15.14 -19.72 3.16
N LEU A 197 13.99 -20.35 3.38
CA LEU A 197 13.31 -21.11 2.33
C LEU A 197 12.81 -20.19 1.21
N LEU A 198 12.30 -18.99 1.51
CA LEU A 198 11.93 -18.00 0.50
C LEU A 198 13.15 -17.47 -0.28
N VAL A 199 14.21 -17.04 0.43
CA VAL A 199 15.42 -16.44 -0.17
C VAL A 199 16.17 -17.42 -1.06
N SER A 200 16.13 -18.72 -0.74
CA SER A 200 16.71 -19.76 -1.60
C SER A 200 15.90 -20.05 -2.86
N ASN A 201 14.68 -19.52 -2.96
CA ASN A 201 13.74 -19.85 -4.03
C ASN A 201 13.32 -18.65 -4.90
N PHE A 202 13.44 -17.41 -4.40
CA PHE A 202 13.06 -16.19 -5.11
C PHE A 202 14.15 -15.12 -4.98
N ASP A 203 14.40 -14.41 -6.08
CA ASP A 203 15.37 -13.31 -6.09
C ASP A 203 14.89 -12.09 -5.29
N TYR A 204 13.57 -11.88 -5.28
CA TYR A 204 12.93 -10.79 -4.56
C TYR A 204 12.09 -11.30 -3.40
N VAL A 205 12.64 -11.16 -2.19
CA VAL A 205 11.97 -11.46 -0.92
C VAL A 205 11.98 -10.21 -0.07
N LEU A 206 10.79 -9.82 0.37
CA LEU A 206 10.53 -8.61 1.15
C LEU A 206 9.96 -8.95 2.53
N CYS A 207 10.27 -8.14 3.54
CA CYS A 207 9.46 -8.10 4.75
C CYS A 207 8.99 -6.69 5.11
N ASP A 208 7.82 -6.61 5.75
CA ASP A 208 7.30 -5.37 6.31
C ASP A 208 7.75 -5.20 7.77
N ILE A 209 8.13 -3.99 8.17
CA ILE A 209 8.47 -3.58 9.55
C ILE A 209 7.65 -2.35 9.91
N ILE A 210 7.20 -2.26 11.16
CA ILE A 210 6.45 -1.12 11.69
C ILE A 210 7.29 -0.37 12.72
N TYR A 211 7.28 0.96 12.64
CA TYR A 211 7.95 1.83 13.61
C TYR A 211 7.04 2.96 14.12
N GLY A 212 7.50 3.67 15.15
CA GLY A 212 6.81 4.81 15.73
C GLY A 212 5.69 4.41 16.70
N MET A 213 5.69 3.19 17.22
CA MET A 213 4.73 2.77 18.26
C MET A 213 4.98 3.49 19.58
N HIS A 214 3.94 3.69 20.39
CA HIS A 214 4.05 4.36 21.70
C HIS A 214 4.88 3.53 22.67
N GLY A 215 5.94 4.11 23.21
CA GLY A 215 6.94 3.42 24.02
C GLY A 215 7.93 2.56 23.23
N GLN A 216 7.94 2.63 21.89
CA GLN A 216 9.03 2.06 21.10
C GLN A 216 10.23 3.02 21.13
N ASP A 217 11.39 2.50 21.52
CA ASP A 217 12.65 3.22 21.50
C ASP A 217 13.41 3.00 20.18
N GLU A 218 14.33 3.92 19.90
CA GLU A 218 15.19 3.90 18.71
C GLU A 218 16.02 2.62 18.62
N ASP A 219 16.50 2.11 19.76
CA ASP A 219 17.24 0.84 19.83
C ASP A 219 16.39 -0.36 19.39
N VAL A 220 15.08 -0.33 19.66
CA VAL A 220 14.17 -1.42 19.27
C VAL A 220 14.05 -1.48 17.75
N ILE A 221 13.81 -0.34 17.08
CA ILE A 221 13.71 -0.33 15.62
C ILE A 221 15.05 -0.66 14.97
N ILE A 222 16.18 -0.17 15.49
CA ILE A 222 17.51 -0.55 14.96
C ILE A 222 17.75 -2.06 15.10
N SER A 223 17.38 -2.65 16.24
CA SER A 223 17.48 -4.09 16.47
C SER A 223 16.59 -4.89 15.50
N ASP A 224 15.37 -4.42 15.24
CA ASP A 224 14.45 -5.03 14.27
C ASP A 224 15.04 -4.99 12.85
N LEU A 225 15.60 -3.85 12.42
CA LEU A 225 16.25 -3.69 11.12
C LEU A 225 17.47 -4.60 10.98
N ASP A 226 18.36 -4.64 11.98
CA ASP A 226 19.54 -5.48 11.95
C ASP A 226 19.18 -6.98 11.87
N LYS A 227 18.11 -7.41 12.55
CA LYS A 227 17.62 -8.79 12.45
C LYS A 227 17.01 -9.07 11.09
N ALA A 228 16.21 -8.16 10.54
CA ALA A 228 15.63 -8.33 9.20
C ALA A 228 16.70 -8.39 8.10
N ILE A 229 17.74 -7.55 8.18
CA ILE A 229 18.88 -7.57 7.26
C ILE A 229 19.62 -8.92 7.33
N LYS A 230 19.76 -9.52 8.52
CA LYS A 230 20.39 -10.84 8.70
C LYS A 230 19.61 -11.98 8.04
N LEU A 231 18.32 -11.81 7.77
CA LEU A 231 17.52 -12.80 7.03
C LEU A 231 17.91 -12.88 5.54
N GLY A 232 18.74 -11.96 5.04
CA GLY A 232 19.25 -12.00 3.67
C GLY A 232 18.23 -11.57 2.61
N LEU A 233 17.22 -10.81 3.00
CA LEU A 233 16.15 -10.33 2.12
C LEU A 233 16.67 -9.31 1.11
N SER A 234 16.03 -9.23 -0.06
CA SER A 234 16.35 -8.24 -1.08
C SER A 234 15.80 -6.86 -0.71
N ASN A 235 14.64 -6.83 -0.04
CA ASN A 235 13.91 -5.61 0.27
C ASN A 235 13.39 -5.62 1.71
N ILE A 236 13.21 -4.43 2.29
CA ILE A 236 12.55 -4.20 3.57
C ILE A 236 11.65 -2.97 3.45
N ASP A 237 10.35 -3.13 3.71
CA ASP A 237 9.40 -2.03 3.73
C ASP A 237 9.20 -1.58 5.19
N ILE A 238 9.33 -0.27 5.43
CA ILE A 238 9.35 0.28 6.78
C ILE A 238 8.24 1.32 6.93
N TYR A 239 7.18 0.93 7.63
CA TYR A 239 5.95 1.71 7.77
C TYR A 239 5.84 2.37 9.15
N PRO A 240 5.49 3.67 9.23
CA PRO A 240 5.07 4.24 10.50
C PRO A 240 3.71 3.64 10.92
N ILE A 241 3.53 3.39 12.22
CA ILE A 241 2.24 2.94 12.73
C ILE A 241 1.14 3.97 12.46
N ASN A 242 0.04 3.51 11.87
CA ASN A 242 -1.14 4.33 11.62
C ASN A 242 -2.18 4.11 12.72
N ASN A 243 -2.06 4.87 13.81
CA ASN A 243 -2.92 4.73 14.99
C ASN A 243 -4.42 5.00 14.70
N VAL A 244 -4.76 5.71 13.63
CA VAL A 244 -6.15 5.97 13.25
C VAL A 244 -6.88 4.67 12.90
N VAL A 245 -6.19 3.73 12.26
CA VAL A 245 -6.80 2.52 11.69
C VAL A 245 -6.55 1.25 12.50
N THR A 246 -5.72 1.32 13.55
CA THR A 246 -5.47 0.17 14.42
C THR A 246 -6.72 -0.20 15.24
N SER A 247 -6.77 -1.43 15.75
CA SER A 247 -7.91 -1.90 16.54
C SER A 247 -8.02 -1.17 17.88
N SER A 248 -9.25 -0.94 18.36
CA SER A 248 -9.48 -0.39 19.71
C SER A 248 -8.88 -1.26 20.82
N LYS A 249 -8.74 -2.57 20.57
CA LYS A 249 -8.02 -3.50 21.46
C LYS A 249 -6.54 -3.12 21.58
N LEU A 250 -5.86 -2.82 20.46
CA LEU A 250 -4.46 -2.38 20.51
C LEU A 250 -4.33 -1.07 21.28
N HIS A 251 -5.19 -0.09 21.03
CA HIS A 251 -5.21 1.17 21.76
C HIS A 251 -5.29 0.97 23.28
N LYS A 252 -6.17 0.06 23.73
CA LYS A 252 -6.28 -0.29 25.15
C LYS A 252 -4.98 -0.93 25.67
N SER A 253 -4.50 -1.98 25.00
CA SER A 253 -3.31 -2.71 25.44
C SER A 253 -2.04 -1.85 25.45
N VAL A 254 -1.92 -0.88 24.54
CA VAL A 254 -0.80 0.06 24.52
C VAL A 254 -0.88 1.04 25.69
N ARG A 255 -2.07 1.58 26.01
CA ARG A 255 -2.26 2.44 27.20
C ARG A 255 -1.95 1.69 28.51
N ASP A 256 -2.35 0.43 28.60
CA ASP A 256 -2.05 -0.40 29.77
C ASP A 256 -0.53 -0.72 29.87
N TYR A 257 0.20 -0.66 28.75
CA TYR A 257 1.64 -0.92 28.68
C TYR A 257 2.49 0.32 28.95
N THR A 258 2.10 1.49 28.42
CA THR A 258 2.91 2.72 28.52
C THR A 258 2.09 4.00 28.33
N ASP A 259 2.49 5.05 29.05
CA ASP A 259 2.01 6.43 28.86
C ASP A 259 2.93 7.24 27.91
N ASN A 260 4.02 6.64 27.43
CA ASN A 260 5.00 7.32 26.57
C ASN A 260 4.50 7.45 25.12
N ILE A 261 3.80 8.54 24.84
CA ILE A 261 3.31 8.86 23.50
C ILE A 261 4.47 9.29 22.59
N THR A 262 4.72 8.49 21.55
CA THR A 262 5.67 8.84 20.49
C THR A 262 5.16 10.03 19.69
N SER A 263 5.79 11.19 19.88
CA SER A 263 5.42 12.45 19.24
C SER A 263 5.69 12.47 17.73
N ALA A 264 5.06 13.42 17.02
CA ALA A 264 5.32 13.65 15.59
C ALA A 264 6.82 13.90 15.34
N THR A 265 7.46 14.71 16.18
CA THR A 265 8.90 15.03 16.10
C THR A 265 9.77 13.80 16.34
N ARG A 266 9.41 12.94 17.30
CA ARG A 266 10.15 11.68 17.55
C ARG A 266 9.99 10.71 16.38
N LYS A 267 8.77 10.52 15.84
CA LYS A 267 8.54 9.69 14.62
C LYS A 267 9.33 10.21 13.42
N PHE A 268 9.41 11.53 13.24
CA PHE A 268 10.24 12.14 12.20
C PHE A 268 11.73 11.82 12.42
N SER A 269 12.23 11.98 13.65
CA SER A 269 13.63 11.66 14.00
C SER A 269 13.95 10.17 13.78
N MET A 270 13.03 9.27 14.13
CA MET A 270 13.15 7.83 13.83
C MET A 270 13.25 7.57 12.33
N LYS A 271 12.46 8.26 11.49
CA LYS A 271 12.54 8.13 10.03
C LYS A 271 13.93 8.50 9.49
N LEU A 272 14.53 9.58 10.01
CA LEU A 272 15.90 9.98 9.65
C LEU A 272 16.91 8.92 10.08
N LEU A 273 16.80 8.42 11.31
CA LEU A 273 17.66 7.37 11.84
C LEU A 273 17.57 6.09 11.00
N ILE A 274 16.36 5.67 10.63
CA ILE A 274 16.09 4.51 9.78
C ILE A 274 16.79 4.68 8.42
N ASP A 275 16.56 5.81 7.72
CA ASP A 275 17.17 6.05 6.40
C ASP A 275 18.70 6.01 6.46
N LEU A 276 19.30 6.64 7.48
CA LEU A 276 20.75 6.61 7.69
C LEU A 276 21.27 5.20 7.98
N HIS A 277 20.59 4.44 8.84
CA HIS A 277 20.96 3.07 9.18
C HIS A 277 20.88 2.15 7.97
N MET A 278 19.77 2.20 7.23
CA MET A 278 19.56 1.38 6.04
C MET A 278 20.61 1.66 4.96
N ARG A 279 20.90 2.95 4.69
CA ARG A 279 21.99 3.33 3.77
C ARG A 279 23.34 2.81 4.24
N ASN A 280 23.68 2.95 5.52
CA ASN A 280 24.93 2.40 6.07
C ASN A 280 25.02 0.87 5.94
N LYS A 281 23.88 0.17 5.84
CA LYS A 281 23.80 -1.28 5.64
C LYS A 281 23.71 -1.70 4.17
N GLY A 282 23.85 -0.78 3.21
CA GLY A 282 23.81 -1.09 1.78
C GLY A 282 22.40 -1.19 1.21
N PHE A 283 21.44 -0.46 1.77
CA PHE A 283 20.08 -0.36 1.26
C PHE A 283 19.75 1.06 0.84
N MET A 284 19.05 1.22 -0.28
CA MET A 284 18.54 2.50 -0.75
C MET A 284 17.01 2.51 -0.78
N PRO A 285 16.36 3.65 -0.47
CA PRO A 285 14.94 3.79 -0.72
C PRO A 285 14.61 3.57 -2.20
N HIS A 286 13.52 2.88 -2.50
CA HIS A 286 12.97 2.77 -3.87
C HIS A 286 11.56 3.36 -3.99
N ASN A 287 10.89 3.61 -2.86
CA ASN A 287 9.64 4.36 -2.76
C ASN A 287 9.44 4.84 -1.32
N GLY A 288 8.32 5.51 -1.01
CA GLY A 288 8.09 6.20 0.26
C GLY A 288 8.30 5.38 1.55
N HIS A 289 8.29 4.04 1.46
CA HIS A 289 8.49 3.13 2.60
C HIS A 289 9.50 2.02 2.35
N GLY A 290 9.75 1.67 1.10
CA GLY A 290 10.52 0.50 0.72
C GLY A 290 11.99 0.79 0.49
N TYR A 291 12.82 -0.12 0.98
CA TYR A 291 14.27 -0.13 0.81
C TYR A 291 14.68 -1.40 0.07
N VAL A 292 15.59 -1.27 -0.89
CA VAL A 292 16.18 -2.40 -1.63
C VAL A 292 17.68 -2.43 -1.37
N LYS A 293 18.26 -3.62 -1.33
CA LYS A 293 19.71 -3.79 -1.32
C LYS A 293 20.29 -3.26 -2.62
N ALA A 294 21.14 -2.24 -2.54
CA ALA A 294 21.68 -1.54 -3.70
C ALA A 294 23.03 -0.89 -3.38
N ASN A 295 23.74 -0.46 -4.43
CA ASN A 295 24.94 0.36 -4.25
C ASN A 295 24.52 1.74 -3.74
N VAL A 296 25.02 2.14 -2.58
CA VAL A 296 24.64 3.41 -1.95
C VAL A 296 25.21 4.57 -2.75
N THR A 297 24.33 5.46 -3.21
CA THR A 297 24.68 6.69 -3.93
C THR A 297 24.07 7.91 -3.24
N ASP A 298 24.39 9.10 -3.76
CA ASP A 298 23.76 10.36 -3.34
C ASP A 298 22.31 10.52 -3.82
N GLN A 299 21.80 9.57 -4.62
CA GLN A 299 20.39 9.55 -5.00
C GLN A 299 19.50 9.34 -3.76
N ILE A 300 18.35 9.99 -3.79
CA ILE A 300 17.36 9.89 -2.70
C ILE A 300 16.63 8.55 -2.81
N VAL A 301 16.18 8.22 -4.02
CA VAL A 301 15.51 6.98 -4.39
C VAL A 301 16.35 6.33 -5.48
N THR A 302 16.61 5.02 -5.40
CA THR A 302 17.32 4.28 -6.45
C THR A 302 16.39 3.96 -7.62
N ASP A 303 16.94 3.99 -8.84
CA ASP A 303 16.27 3.52 -10.05
C ASP A 303 16.53 2.02 -10.33
N ASP A 304 17.35 1.34 -9.49
CA ASP A 304 17.72 -0.08 -9.66
C ASP A 304 16.54 -1.04 -9.45
N TYR A 305 15.50 -0.60 -8.74
CA TYR A 305 14.32 -1.38 -8.44
C TYR A 305 13.10 -0.46 -8.32
N SER A 306 11.95 -0.92 -8.80
CA SER A 306 10.66 -0.32 -8.46
C SER A 306 9.65 -1.43 -8.15
N PHE A 307 8.77 -1.16 -7.18
CA PHE A 307 7.60 -1.99 -6.93
C PHE A 307 6.53 -1.64 -7.97
N VAL A 308 6.45 -2.43 -9.04
CA VAL A 308 5.71 -2.09 -10.27
C VAL A 308 4.20 -1.97 -10.02
N TYR A 309 3.64 -2.68 -9.05
CA TYR A 309 2.23 -2.48 -8.66
C TYR A 309 1.99 -1.05 -8.14
N HIS A 310 2.93 -0.48 -7.37
CA HIS A 310 2.84 0.90 -6.88
C HIS A 310 3.08 1.96 -7.96
N GLU A 311 3.67 1.61 -9.10
CA GLU A 311 3.68 2.45 -10.30
C GLU A 311 2.28 2.64 -10.90
N HIS A 312 1.28 1.84 -10.49
CA HIS A 312 -0.11 1.97 -10.91
C HIS A 312 -0.97 2.63 -9.81
N VAL A 313 -0.77 2.23 -8.55
CA VAL A 313 -1.47 2.83 -7.39
C VAL A 313 -1.08 4.29 -7.18
N TYR A 314 0.21 4.59 -7.21
CA TYR A 314 0.79 5.93 -7.05
C TYR A 314 1.39 6.43 -8.38
N GLY A 315 0.69 6.12 -9.48
CA GLY A 315 1.20 6.19 -10.85
C GLY A 315 0.83 7.43 -11.66
N TYR A 316 0.99 7.30 -12.98
CA TYR A 316 0.53 8.28 -13.96
C TYR A 316 -0.98 8.18 -14.24
N ALA A 317 -1.54 9.20 -14.90
CA ALA A 317 -2.97 9.33 -15.18
C ALA A 317 -3.54 8.26 -16.12
N ASP A 318 -2.68 7.61 -16.91
CA ASP A 318 -2.98 6.54 -17.86
C ASP A 318 -2.59 5.14 -17.35
N HIS A 319 -2.17 5.05 -16.08
CA HIS A 319 -1.93 3.79 -15.38
C HIS A 319 -3.15 3.45 -14.53
N ASP A 320 -3.64 2.22 -14.67
CA ASP A 320 -4.81 1.73 -13.98
C ASP A 320 -4.58 0.36 -13.32
N PHE A 321 -5.54 -0.10 -12.52
CA PHE A 321 -5.51 -1.48 -12.03
C PHE A 321 -6.91 -2.05 -11.83
N LEU A 322 -7.02 -3.35 -12.05
CA LEU A 322 -8.24 -4.12 -11.83
C LEU A 322 -8.12 -4.94 -10.55
N GLY A 323 -9.11 -4.78 -9.67
CA GLY A 323 -9.21 -5.52 -8.42
C GLY A 323 -10.22 -6.66 -8.50
N PHE A 324 -9.88 -7.79 -7.89
CA PHE A 324 -10.71 -8.98 -7.76
C PHE A 324 -10.73 -9.47 -6.31
N GLY A 325 -11.86 -10.02 -5.89
CA GLY A 325 -12.08 -10.44 -4.51
C GLY A 325 -12.88 -9.43 -3.68
N ILE A 326 -13.38 -9.87 -2.54
CA ILE A 326 -14.07 -9.04 -1.55
C ILE A 326 -13.33 -7.73 -1.26
N ASN A 327 -14.07 -6.61 -1.23
CA ASN A 327 -13.54 -5.25 -1.01
C ASN A 327 -12.37 -4.82 -1.92
N ALA A 328 -12.05 -5.58 -2.97
CA ALA A 328 -11.04 -5.19 -3.93
C ALA A 328 -11.48 -3.92 -4.67
N ILE A 329 -10.48 -3.08 -4.95
CA ILE A 329 -10.67 -1.81 -5.64
C ILE A 329 -10.15 -1.97 -7.06
N SER A 330 -10.90 -1.49 -8.04
CA SER A 330 -10.39 -1.21 -9.39
C SER A 330 -10.34 0.30 -9.56
N SER A 331 -9.14 0.86 -9.76
CA SER A 331 -8.96 2.26 -10.08
C SER A 331 -8.85 2.39 -11.59
N LEU A 332 -9.86 3.03 -12.17
CA LEU A 332 -9.97 3.29 -13.60
C LEU A 332 -10.04 4.80 -13.82
N ARG A 333 -9.79 5.24 -15.05
CA ARG A 333 -9.93 6.65 -15.40
C ARG A 333 -11.37 7.13 -15.18
N GLY A 334 -11.54 8.20 -14.40
CA GLY A 334 -12.82 8.83 -14.03
C GLY A 334 -13.70 7.98 -13.10
N CYS A 335 -13.22 6.83 -12.61
CA CYS A 335 -14.06 5.90 -11.86
C CYS A 335 -13.28 4.97 -10.94
N VAL A 336 -13.81 4.72 -9.75
CA VAL A 336 -13.36 3.66 -8.85
C VAL A 336 -14.48 2.67 -8.62
N ILE A 337 -14.20 1.37 -8.80
CA ILE A 337 -15.13 0.28 -8.51
C ILE A 337 -14.63 -0.45 -7.27
N THR A 338 -15.48 -0.57 -6.25
CA THR A 338 -15.16 -1.27 -5.00
C THR A 338 -16.11 -2.46 -4.84
N ASN A 339 -15.56 -3.67 -4.73
CA ASN A 339 -16.35 -4.88 -4.53
C ASN A 339 -17.08 -4.87 -3.18
N THR A 340 -18.13 -5.68 -3.07
CA THR A 340 -18.84 -5.84 -1.80
C THR A 340 -17.91 -6.25 -0.65
N THR A 341 -18.19 -5.76 0.56
CA THR A 341 -17.34 -5.93 1.76
C THR A 341 -17.66 -7.18 2.59
N GLY A 342 -18.74 -7.91 2.26
CA GLY A 342 -19.18 -9.09 3.01
C GLY A 342 -18.77 -10.39 2.33
N ARG A 343 -18.05 -11.29 3.03
CA ARG A 343 -17.46 -12.51 2.43
C ARG A 343 -18.51 -13.47 1.88
N GLU A 344 -19.47 -13.87 2.70
CA GLU A 344 -20.54 -14.78 2.24
C GLU A 344 -21.37 -14.13 1.13
N LYS A 345 -21.64 -12.83 1.24
CA LYS A 345 -22.35 -12.07 0.20
C LYS A 345 -21.59 -12.07 -1.12
N TYR A 346 -20.26 -11.90 -1.08
CA TYR A 346 -19.40 -11.99 -2.26
C TYR A 346 -19.48 -13.38 -2.89
N ILE A 347 -19.26 -14.43 -2.10
CA ILE A 347 -19.30 -15.83 -2.57
C ILE A 347 -20.66 -16.16 -3.20
N ASP A 348 -21.75 -15.92 -2.48
CA ASP A 348 -23.10 -16.28 -2.92
C ASP A 348 -23.55 -15.50 -4.17
N SER A 349 -23.12 -14.25 -4.30
CA SER A 349 -23.46 -13.42 -5.47
C SER A 349 -22.65 -13.80 -6.71
N MET A 350 -21.35 -14.06 -6.56
CA MET A 350 -20.50 -14.52 -7.67
C MET A 350 -20.92 -15.89 -8.19
N ASN A 351 -21.28 -16.83 -7.31
CA ASN A 351 -21.79 -18.15 -7.73
C ASN A 351 -23.13 -18.07 -8.49
N LYS A 352 -23.84 -16.95 -8.39
CA LYS A 352 -25.06 -16.65 -9.16
C LYS A 352 -24.79 -15.73 -10.36
N ASN A 353 -23.53 -15.43 -10.66
CA ASN A 353 -23.12 -14.45 -11.68
C ASN A 353 -23.70 -13.05 -11.46
N ILE A 354 -23.80 -12.60 -10.20
CA ILE A 354 -24.30 -11.27 -9.82
C ILE A 354 -23.14 -10.44 -9.26
N TYR A 355 -22.69 -9.43 -10.00
CA TYR A 355 -21.59 -8.56 -9.58
C TYR A 355 -22.03 -7.40 -8.68
N LEU A 356 -21.84 -7.59 -7.37
CA LEU A 356 -22.15 -6.60 -6.35
C LEU A 356 -20.95 -5.69 -6.09
N CYS A 357 -21.01 -4.47 -6.60
CA CYS A 357 -20.00 -3.44 -6.38
C CYS A 357 -20.63 -2.07 -6.09
N LYS A 358 -19.83 -1.20 -5.48
CA LYS A 358 -20.07 0.24 -5.38
C LYS A 358 -19.19 0.93 -6.40
N ILE A 359 -19.75 1.89 -7.12
CA ILE A 359 -19.07 2.69 -8.12
C ILE A 359 -18.99 4.12 -7.60
N SER A 360 -17.81 4.72 -7.64
CA SER A 360 -17.57 6.14 -7.36
C SER A 360 -17.06 6.78 -8.64
N GLN A 361 -17.67 7.87 -9.06
CA GLN A 361 -17.25 8.61 -10.25
C GLN A 361 -16.69 9.97 -9.87
N HIS A 362 -15.61 10.35 -10.53
CA HIS A 362 -14.91 11.61 -10.28
C HIS A 362 -14.57 12.30 -11.59
N ASP A 363 -14.25 13.59 -11.49
CA ASP A 363 -13.74 14.36 -12.63
C ASP A 363 -12.37 13.80 -13.05
N GLU A 364 -12.20 13.47 -14.32
CA GLU A 364 -10.93 12.97 -14.88
C GLU A 364 -9.75 13.94 -14.63
N LEU A 365 -10.03 15.22 -14.36
CA LEU A 365 -9.03 16.18 -13.93
C LEU A 365 -8.25 15.71 -12.69
N LEU A 366 -8.91 15.02 -11.76
CA LEU A 366 -8.22 14.46 -10.60
C LEU A 366 -7.23 13.36 -11.00
N ASP A 367 -7.52 12.56 -12.04
CA ASP A 367 -6.57 11.58 -12.55
C ASP A 367 -5.33 12.28 -13.15
N GLU A 368 -5.52 13.40 -13.85
CA GLU A 368 -4.41 14.21 -14.40
C GLU A 368 -3.54 14.84 -13.31
N MET A 369 -4.08 15.05 -12.10
CA MET A 369 -3.33 15.56 -10.94
C MET A 369 -2.62 14.44 -10.16
N LYS A 370 -3.00 13.17 -10.33
CA LYS A 370 -2.43 11.99 -9.65
C LYS A 370 -0.89 11.90 -9.74
N PRO A 371 -0.23 12.15 -10.89
CA PRO A 371 1.23 12.10 -10.97
C PRO A 371 1.93 13.14 -10.07
N LEU A 372 1.34 14.33 -9.92
CA LEU A 372 1.91 15.38 -9.08
C LEU A 372 1.63 15.13 -7.59
N ILE A 373 0.44 14.61 -7.27
CA ILE A 373 -0.02 14.42 -5.89
C ILE A 373 0.53 13.13 -5.26
N LEU A 374 0.52 12.02 -6.00
CA LEU A 374 0.93 10.71 -5.50
C LEU A 374 2.31 10.32 -6.01
N ARG A 375 2.54 10.34 -7.33
CA ARG A 375 3.78 9.78 -7.91
C ARG A 375 5.01 10.56 -7.45
N LEU A 376 5.00 11.88 -7.64
CA LEU A 376 6.14 12.73 -7.28
C LEU A 376 6.58 12.51 -5.82
N PRO A 377 5.69 12.58 -4.81
CA PRO A 377 6.16 12.35 -3.46
C PRO A 377 6.50 10.88 -3.18
N TYR A 378 5.70 9.93 -3.67
CA TYR A 378 5.85 8.51 -3.33
C TYR A 378 7.07 7.85 -3.97
N HIS A 379 7.38 8.22 -5.21
CA HIS A 379 8.53 7.70 -5.99
C HIS A 379 9.71 8.68 -6.04
N GLY A 380 9.56 9.86 -5.44
CA GLY A 380 10.61 10.89 -5.38
C GLY A 380 10.79 11.69 -6.68
N HIS A 381 10.10 11.34 -7.76
CA HIS A 381 10.16 12.06 -9.04
C HIS A 381 8.88 11.95 -9.86
N VAL A 382 8.69 12.88 -10.79
CA VAL A 382 7.71 12.77 -11.89
C VAL A 382 8.27 13.40 -13.16
N ASP A 383 8.07 12.74 -14.28
CA ASP A 383 8.41 13.26 -15.62
C ASP A 383 7.29 14.16 -16.13
N LYS A 384 7.61 15.44 -16.39
CA LYS A 384 6.65 16.44 -16.85
C LYS A 384 6.09 16.12 -18.24
N SER A 385 6.79 15.36 -19.08
CA SER A 385 6.30 14.96 -20.40
C SER A 385 5.12 13.98 -20.33
N GLN A 386 4.97 13.29 -19.19
CA GLN A 386 3.88 12.35 -18.91
C GLN A 386 2.75 13.00 -18.09
N VAL A 387 2.83 14.32 -17.86
CA VAL A 387 1.80 15.10 -17.15
C VAL A 387 1.24 16.16 -18.09
N LYS A 388 -0.08 16.23 -18.19
CA LYS A 388 -0.75 17.30 -18.94
C LYS A 388 -0.78 18.58 -18.12
N MET A 389 0.36 19.24 -17.99
CA MET A 389 0.53 20.44 -17.15
C MET A 389 -0.48 21.56 -17.46
N HIS A 390 -0.93 21.69 -18.72
CA HIS A 390 -1.94 22.68 -19.12
C HIS A 390 -3.34 22.43 -18.54
N LEU A 391 -3.63 21.21 -18.06
CA LEU A 391 -4.88 20.88 -17.35
C LEU A 391 -4.74 21.11 -15.85
N VAL A 392 -3.52 21.13 -15.31
CA VAL A 392 -3.29 21.22 -13.87
C VAL A 392 -3.79 22.58 -13.35
N PRO A 393 -4.65 22.62 -12.31
CA PRO A 393 -5.16 23.87 -11.77
C PRO A 393 -4.04 24.81 -11.28
N GLU A 394 -4.24 26.11 -11.42
CA GLU A 394 -3.29 27.15 -10.96
C GLU A 394 -2.90 26.95 -9.49
N ARG A 395 -3.88 26.66 -8.64
CA ARG A 395 -3.63 26.40 -7.21
C ARG A 395 -2.68 25.23 -6.93
N LEU A 396 -2.64 24.21 -7.79
CA LEU A 396 -1.67 23.12 -7.64
C LEU A 396 -0.27 23.56 -8.10
N HIS A 397 -0.18 24.39 -9.14
CA HIS A 397 1.10 25.03 -9.51
C HIS A 397 1.65 25.89 -8.38
N ASP A 398 0.81 26.71 -7.74
CA ASP A 398 1.23 27.55 -6.60
C ASP A 398 1.81 26.71 -5.47
N ARG A 399 1.14 25.61 -5.11
CA ARG A 399 1.63 24.70 -4.07
C ARG A 399 2.93 24.01 -4.46
N LEU A 400 3.13 23.67 -5.72
CA LEU A 400 4.42 23.13 -6.20
C LEU A 400 5.52 24.18 -6.06
N ASN A 401 5.26 25.43 -6.43
CA ASN A 401 6.20 26.53 -6.29
C ASN A 401 6.56 26.80 -4.82
N GLU A 402 5.58 26.79 -3.91
CA GLU A 402 5.82 26.91 -2.47
C GLU A 402 6.74 25.80 -1.93
N LEU A 403 6.59 24.56 -2.43
CA LEU A 403 7.48 23.45 -2.07
C LEU A 403 8.89 23.60 -2.66
N VAL A 404 9.01 24.18 -3.86
CA VAL A 404 10.31 24.52 -4.47
C VAL A 404 11.02 25.61 -3.65
N GLU A 405 10.32 26.69 -3.33
CA GLU A 405 10.83 27.78 -2.48
C GLU A 405 11.22 27.29 -1.09
N ALA A 406 10.47 26.34 -0.53
CA ALA A 406 10.80 25.70 0.74
C ALA A 406 11.97 24.70 0.67
N GLY A 407 12.51 24.42 -0.51
CA GLY A 407 13.61 23.49 -0.74
C GLY A 407 13.21 22.02 -0.58
N LEU A 408 11.94 21.68 -0.76
CA LEU A 408 11.43 20.32 -0.68
C LEU A 408 11.39 19.62 -2.04
N ILE A 409 11.25 20.38 -3.12
CA ILE A 409 11.24 19.90 -4.50
C ILE A 409 12.24 20.71 -5.32
N THR A 410 12.90 20.07 -6.28
CA THR A 410 13.57 20.75 -7.39
C THR A 410 12.70 20.69 -8.63
N ASP A 411 12.59 21.82 -9.31
CA ASP A 411 11.95 21.94 -10.61
C ASP A 411 13.04 22.13 -11.67
N ASP A 412 13.14 21.20 -12.63
CA ASP A 412 13.90 21.39 -13.85
C ASP A 412 12.99 21.35 -15.10
N LYS A 413 13.58 21.54 -16.28
CA LYS A 413 12.84 21.57 -17.56
C LYS A 413 12.01 20.30 -17.83
N HIS A 414 12.47 19.15 -17.35
CA HIS A 414 11.95 17.83 -17.68
C HIS A 414 11.21 17.15 -16.52
N SER A 415 11.56 17.44 -15.27
CA SER A 415 11.05 16.71 -14.11
C SER A 415 10.85 17.59 -12.88
N PHE A 416 9.96 17.13 -12.00
CA PHE A 416 10.01 17.50 -10.59
C PHE A 416 10.66 16.35 -9.83
N ARG A 417 11.50 16.68 -8.84
CA ARG A 417 12.15 15.71 -7.96
C ARG A 417 12.09 16.18 -6.51
N LEU A 418 11.90 15.27 -5.57
CA LEU A 418 12.07 15.59 -4.16
C LEU A 418 13.54 15.88 -3.86
N THR A 419 13.80 16.82 -2.94
CA THR A 419 15.11 16.92 -2.29
C THR A 419 15.20 15.89 -1.16
N LYS A 420 16.40 15.69 -0.59
CA LYS A 420 16.56 14.80 0.57
C LYS A 420 15.66 15.22 1.74
N LEU A 421 15.49 16.54 1.94
CA LEU A 421 14.54 17.04 2.93
C LEU A 421 13.09 16.75 2.52
N GLY A 422 12.73 16.97 1.25
CA GLY A 422 11.42 16.62 0.69
C GLY A 422 11.03 15.17 0.91
N TRP A 423 11.98 14.25 0.77
CA TRP A 423 11.78 12.83 1.01
C TRP A 423 11.30 12.50 2.42
N TYR A 424 11.86 13.16 3.44
CA TYR A 424 11.39 12.94 4.81
C TYR A 424 9.95 13.43 5.02
N TRP A 425 9.44 14.31 4.15
CA TRP A 425 8.10 14.88 4.17
C TRP A 425 7.14 14.31 3.12
N TYR A 426 7.50 13.26 2.37
CA TYR A 426 6.71 12.83 1.21
C TYR A 426 5.22 12.61 1.52
N SER A 427 4.87 12.00 2.66
CA SER A 427 3.47 11.76 3.06
C SER A 427 2.68 13.05 3.26
N ASN A 428 3.33 14.08 3.80
CA ASN A 428 2.73 15.38 4.04
C ASN A 428 2.62 16.14 2.72
N ILE A 429 3.61 16.00 1.85
CA ILE A 429 3.57 16.57 0.50
C ILE A 429 2.39 15.97 -0.30
N MET A 430 2.16 14.66 -0.24
CA MET A 430 0.98 14.04 -0.89
C MET A 430 -0.32 14.67 -0.40
N PHE A 431 -0.49 14.83 0.92
CA PHE A 431 -1.69 15.46 1.47
C PHE A 431 -1.76 16.96 1.13
N TYR A 432 -0.62 17.64 1.10
CA TYR A 432 -0.52 19.08 0.81
C TYR A 432 -0.95 19.42 -0.61
N LEU A 433 -0.46 18.66 -1.59
CA LEU A 433 -0.73 18.87 -3.01
C LEU A 433 -2.17 18.52 -3.38
N MET A 434 -2.83 17.66 -2.62
CA MET A 434 -4.22 17.26 -2.84
C MET A 434 -5.21 18.44 -2.81
N PRO A 435 -6.24 18.49 -3.68
CA PRO A 435 -7.32 19.48 -3.61
C PRO A 435 -7.99 19.56 -2.24
N GLU A 436 -8.49 20.73 -1.85
CA GLU A 436 -9.10 20.92 -0.52
C GLU A 436 -10.34 20.05 -0.28
N THR A 437 -11.11 19.79 -1.32
CA THR A 437 -12.27 18.87 -1.29
C THR A 437 -11.83 17.46 -0.88
N GLU A 438 -10.76 16.97 -1.48
CA GLU A 438 -10.16 15.66 -1.23
C GLU A 438 -9.48 15.59 0.15
N GLN A 439 -8.75 16.65 0.54
CA GLN A 439 -8.24 16.77 1.90
C GLN A 439 -9.35 16.71 2.95
N THR A 440 -10.52 17.31 2.67
CA THR A 440 -11.68 17.32 3.56
C THR A 440 -12.29 15.93 3.69
N ILE A 441 -12.36 15.17 2.60
CA ILE A 441 -12.81 13.77 2.61
C ILE A 441 -11.89 12.92 3.49
N LEU A 442 -10.57 13.00 3.30
CA LEU A 442 -9.61 12.25 4.12
C LEU A 442 -9.68 12.64 5.60
N LYS A 443 -9.80 13.94 5.93
CA LYS A 443 -10.02 14.40 7.30
C LYS A 443 -11.31 13.84 7.91
N LYS A 444 -12.39 13.75 7.11
CA LYS A 444 -13.64 13.15 7.56
C LYS A 444 -13.48 11.66 7.84
N ILE A 445 -12.76 10.92 7.00
CA ILE A 445 -12.45 9.50 7.24
C ILE A 445 -11.71 9.33 8.57
N VAL A 446 -10.66 10.12 8.81
CA VAL A 446 -9.95 10.12 10.10
C VAL A 446 -10.90 10.40 11.26
N HIS A 447 -11.76 11.40 11.14
CA HIS A 447 -12.73 11.73 12.17
C HIS A 447 -13.72 10.59 12.46
N GLU A 448 -14.27 9.93 11.43
CA GLU A 448 -15.17 8.80 11.61
C GLU A 448 -14.46 7.59 12.25
N GLU A 449 -13.24 7.27 11.83
CA GLU A 449 -12.46 6.18 12.45
C GLU A 449 -12.23 6.43 13.95
N LEU A 450 -11.95 7.67 14.33
CA LEU A 450 -11.73 8.08 15.72
C LEU A 450 -13.01 8.18 16.57
N LYS A 451 -14.21 8.11 15.97
CA LYS A 451 -15.47 7.93 16.74
C LYS A 451 -15.62 6.51 17.28
N THR A 452 -14.86 5.55 16.77
CA THR A 452 -14.92 4.16 17.25
C THR A 452 -14.50 4.09 18.72
N PRO A 453 -15.35 3.56 19.63
CA PRO A 453 -15.04 3.52 21.05
C PRO A 453 -13.69 2.85 21.36
N GLY A 454 -12.89 3.51 22.19
CA GLY A 454 -11.58 3.02 22.66
C GLY A 454 -10.38 3.37 21.77
N ARG A 455 -10.61 3.83 20.54
CA ARG A 455 -9.56 4.45 19.71
C ARG A 455 -9.26 5.87 20.19
N PHE A 456 -8.00 6.29 20.07
CA PHE A 456 -7.57 7.62 20.45
C PHE A 456 -6.38 8.05 19.59
N LEU A 457 -6.21 9.35 19.39
CA LEU A 457 -5.05 9.94 18.75
C LEU A 457 -4.66 11.19 19.54
N SER A 458 -3.43 11.23 20.04
CA SER A 458 -2.94 12.37 20.80
C SER A 458 -2.54 13.52 19.88
N LYS A 459 -2.76 14.76 20.33
CA LYS A 459 -2.22 15.95 19.67
C LYS A 459 -0.70 15.88 19.51
N LYS A 460 0.02 15.28 20.46
CA LYS A 460 1.49 15.12 20.39
C LYS A 460 1.93 14.27 19.19
N GLU A 461 1.09 13.36 18.70
CA GLU A 461 1.42 12.50 17.57
C GLU A 461 1.35 13.20 16.21
N ILE A 462 0.63 14.32 16.15
CA ILE A 462 0.30 14.99 14.89
C ILE A 462 0.73 16.45 14.83
N ILE A 463 1.11 17.06 15.95
CA ILE A 463 1.63 18.43 15.99
C ILE A 463 3.14 18.38 16.20
N TYR A 464 3.88 19.07 15.34
CA TYR A 464 5.30 19.33 15.55
C TYR A 464 5.44 20.53 16.49
N THR A 465 5.28 20.31 17.80
CA THR A 465 5.52 21.36 18.79
C THR A 465 7.02 21.64 18.88
N SER A 466 7.41 22.93 18.95
CA SER A 466 8.58 23.27 19.75
C SER A 466 8.14 23.12 21.21
N ASP A 467 8.88 22.37 22.01
CA ASP A 467 8.56 22.09 23.43
C ASP A 467 8.58 23.34 24.35
N SER A 468 8.48 24.55 23.78
CA SER A 468 8.49 25.83 24.51
C SER A 468 7.11 26.33 24.94
N GLN A 469 6.00 25.61 24.71
CA GLN A 469 4.66 26.02 25.19
C GLN A 469 3.78 24.81 25.59
N ALA A 470 4.24 24.05 26.59
CA ALA A 470 3.41 23.10 27.33
C ALA A 470 3.13 23.65 28.74
#